data_AF-A0A7W1IN34-F1
#
_entry.id   AF-A0A7W1IN34-F1
#
_cell.length_a   1.000
_cell.length_b   1.000
_cell.length_c   1.000
_cell.angle_alpha   90.00
_cell.angle_beta   90.00
_cell.angle_gamma   90.00
#
_symmetry.space_group_name_H-M   'P 1'
#
loop_
_entity.id
_entity.type
_entity.pdbx_description
1 polymer ?
#
loop_
_entity_poly.entity_id
_entity_poly.type
_entity_poly.pdbx_seq_one_letter_code
_entity_poly.pdbx_strand_id
1 'polypeptide(L)' 'MENTNTFKIEIWSDIQCPFCYIGKRKIEKALETFEGKENVEIEWRSYQLDPEARSQPGVDLYDYLAERKGQTREWAIDTN' A
#
# COMPACT_ATOMS: atom_id res chain seq x y z
N MET A 1 -13.66 -0.99 32.11
CA MET A 1 -13.68 0.44 31.77
C MET A 1 -13.35 0.52 30.29
N GLU A 2 -14.36 0.70 29.43
CA GLU A 2 -14.11 1.00 28.01
C GLU A 2 -13.57 2.42 27.92
N ASN A 3 -12.34 2.57 27.44
CA ASN A 3 -11.75 3.88 27.16
C ASN A 3 -12.53 4.51 26.00
N THR A 4 -13.33 5.52 26.28
CA THR A 4 -14.22 6.21 25.32
C THR A 4 -13.51 7.22 24.41
N ASN A 5 -12.17 7.25 24.39
CA ASN A 5 -11.38 8.26 23.68
C ASN A 5 -10.37 7.66 22.69
N THR A 6 -10.63 6.47 22.14
CA THR A 6 -9.78 5.88 21.10
C THR A 6 -10.16 6.41 19.71
N PHE A 7 -9.19 6.98 19.00
CA PHE A 7 -9.29 7.36 17.60
C PHE A 7 -8.88 6.19 16.70
N LYS A 8 -9.85 5.64 15.98
CA LYS A 8 -9.62 4.54 15.04
C LYS A 8 -9.22 5.07 13.66
N ILE A 9 -8.12 4.55 13.11
CA ILE A 9 -7.64 4.81 11.76
C ILE A 9 -7.66 3.51 10.97
N GLU A 10 -8.49 3.44 9.93
CA GLU A 10 -8.49 2.30 9.01
C GLU A 10 -7.60 2.60 7.80
N ILE A 11 -6.66 1.71 7.51
CA ILE A 11 -5.72 1.85 6.38
C ILE A 11 -5.95 0.71 5.39
N TRP A 12 -6.51 1.04 4.23
CA TRP A 12 -6.56 0.13 3.08
C TRP A 12 -5.22 0.11 2.35
N SER A 13 -4.63 -1.08 2.18
CA SER A 13 -3.32 -1.23 1.54
C SER A 13 -3.28 -2.49 0.67
N ASP A 14 -2.58 -2.37 -0.45
CA ASP A 14 -2.14 -3.50 -1.28
C ASP A 14 -0.62 -3.67 -1.10
N ILE A 15 -0.13 -4.91 -1.16
CA ILE A 15 1.28 -5.27 -1.09
C ILE A 15 2.04 -4.79 -2.34
N GLN A 16 1.41 -4.76 -3.52
CA GLN A 16 2.06 -4.31 -4.77
C GLN A 16 2.17 -2.79 -4.90
N CYS A 17 1.61 -2.03 -3.96
CA CYS A 17 1.51 -0.58 -4.03
C CYS A 17 2.75 0.10 -3.39
N PRO A 18 3.67 0.69 -4.19
CA PRO A 18 4.86 1.37 -3.62
C PRO A 18 4.47 2.57 -2.75
N PHE A 19 3.40 3.28 -3.12
CA PHE A 19 2.91 4.42 -2.32
C PHE A 19 2.30 4.01 -0.99
N CYS A 20 1.73 2.81 -0.90
CA CYS A 20 1.18 2.28 0.34
C CYS A 20 2.31 1.96 1.33
N TYR A 21 3.45 1.45 0.84
CA TYR A 21 4.66 1.30 1.64
C TYR A 21 5.22 2.66 2.12
N ILE A 22 5.30 3.66 1.22
CA ILE A 22 5.72 5.02 1.59
C ILE A 22 4.76 5.62 2.65
N GLY A 23 3.46 5.45 2.45
CA GLY A 23 2.41 5.89 3.37
C GLY A 23 2.56 5.27 4.75
N LYS A 24 2.80 3.95 4.82
CA LYS A 24 3.10 3.24 6.07
C LYS A 24 4.27 3.87 6.83
N ARG A 25 5.39 4.17 6.15
CA ARG A 25 6.54 4.81 6.80
C ARG A 25 6.24 6.24 7.26
N LYS A 26 5.44 6.99 6.50
CA LYS A 26 5.04 8.35 6.87
C LYS A 26 4.12 8.37 8.10
N ILE A 27 3.13 7.48 8.18
CA ILE A 27 2.24 7.42 9.34
C ILE A 27 2.97 6.94 10.59
N GLU A 28 3.86 5.96 10.47
CA GLU A 28 4.73 5.51 11.57
C GLU A 28 5.53 6.68 12.14
N LYS A 29 6.21 7.43 11.26
CA LYS A 29 7.00 8.60 11.65
C LYS A 29 6.14 9.72 12.26
N ALA A 30 4.95 9.97 11.72
CA ALA A 30 4.05 10.99 12.27
C ALA A 30 3.59 10.63 13.70
N LEU A 31 3.34 9.35 13.95
CA LEU A 31 2.91 8.85 15.26
C LEU A 31 4.03 8.91 16.32
N GLU A 32 5.30 8.85 15.94
CA GLU A 32 6.42 9.04 16.88
C GLU A 32 6.40 10.41 17.56
N THR A 33 5.88 11.43 16.89
CA THR A 33 5.81 12.81 17.39
C THR A 33 4.41 13.25 17.84
N PHE A 34 3.41 12.37 17.72
CA PHE A 34 2.03 12.72 18.04
C PHE A 34 1.73 12.48 19.53
N GLU A 35 1.42 13.55 20.27
CA GLU A 35 1.14 13.49 21.71
C GLU A 35 0.00 12.52 22.07
N GLY A 36 -0.99 12.37 21.18
CA GLY A 36 -2.15 11.50 21.36
C GLY A 36 -1.96 10.05 20.90
N LYS A 37 -0.73 9.60 20.60
CA LYS A 37 -0.47 8.26 20.01
C LYS A 37 -1.10 7.12 20.80
N GLU A 38 -1.10 7.18 22.13
CA GLU A 38 -1.66 6.14 23.00
C GLU A 38 -3.18 5.96 22.84
N ASN A 39 -3.86 6.96 22.26
CA ASN A 39 -5.28 6.91 21.95
C ASN A 39 -5.55 6.49 20.49
N VAL A 40 -4.54 6.12 19.70
CA VAL A 40 -4.70 5.75 18.29
C VAL A 40 -4.75 4.24 18.14
N GLU A 41 -5.80 3.75 17.48
CA GLU A 41 -5.91 2.35 17.05
C GLU A 41 -5.83 2.29 15.52
N ILE A 42 -4.86 1.56 14.99
CA ILE A 42 -4.74 1.35 13.53
C ILE A 42 -5.26 -0.03 13.17
N GLU A 43 -6.25 -0.07 12.28
CA GLU A 43 -6.72 -1.31 11.66
C GLU A 43 -6.31 -1.35 10.18
N TRP A 44 -5.58 -2.40 9.81
CA TRP A 44 -5.19 -2.63 8.43
C TRP A 44 -6.28 -3.40 7.69
N ARG A 45 -6.66 -2.91 6.52
CA ARG A 45 -7.65 -3.52 5.64
C ARG A 45 -6.98 -3.91 4.33
N SER A 46 -7.31 -5.09 3.82
CA SER A 46 -6.85 -5.54 2.51
C SER A 46 -7.45 -4.67 1.40
N TYR A 47 -6.64 -4.37 0.39
CA TYR A 47 -7.06 -3.76 -0.86
C TYR A 47 -6.35 -4.47 -2.02
N GLN A 48 -7.02 -4.55 -3.17
CA GLN A 48 -6.43 -5.07 -4.40
C GLN A 48 -6.46 -3.95 -5.45
N LEU A 49 -5.29 -3.45 -5.85
CA LEU A 49 -5.12 -2.53 -6.98
C LEU A 49 -5.63 -3.15 -8.27
N ASP A 50 -5.47 -4.47 -8.37
CA ASP A 50 -6.02 -5.28 -9.44
C ASP A 50 -6.64 -6.58 -8.89
N PRO A 51 -7.98 -6.61 -8.74
CA PRO A 51 -8.70 -7.81 -8.31
C PRO A 51 -8.64 -8.96 -9.33
N GLU A 52 -8.42 -8.65 -10.61
CA GLU A 52 -8.40 -9.64 -11.70
C GLU A 52 -6.99 -10.22 -11.95
N ALA A 53 -6.00 -9.81 -11.14
CA ALA A 53 -4.62 -10.27 -11.25
C ALA A 53 -4.56 -11.79 -11.12
N ARG A 54 -3.89 -12.44 -12.08
CA ARG A 54 -3.58 -13.87 -12.02
C ARG A 54 -2.10 -14.07 -11.81
N SER A 55 -1.74 -15.09 -11.04
CA SER A 55 -0.35 -15.50 -10.89
C SER A 55 0.18 -16.01 -12.24
N GLN A 56 1.30 -15.44 -12.70
CA GLN A 56 1.94 -15.78 -13.96
C GLN A 56 3.41 -16.14 -13.71
N PRO A 57 3.70 -17.41 -13.33
CA PRO A 57 5.06 -17.85 -13.08
C PRO A 57 5.94 -17.68 -14.32
N GLY A 58 7.14 -17.11 -14.16
CA GLY A 58 8.09 -16.91 -15.25
C GLY A 58 7.93 -15.60 -16.02
N VAL A 59 6.89 -14.81 -15.74
CA VAL A 59 6.75 -13.45 -16.27
C VAL A 59 7.34 -12.47 -15.27
N ASP A 60 8.28 -11.64 -15.73
CA ASP A 60 8.85 -10.58 -14.88
C ASP A 60 7.94 -9.34 -14.81
N LEU A 61 8.18 -8.50 -13.80
CA LEU A 61 7.35 -7.32 -13.53
C LEU A 61 7.24 -6.37 -14.73
N TYR A 62 8.33 -6.14 -15.46
CA TYR A 62 8.35 -5.16 -16.54
C TYR A 62 7.59 -5.65 -17.77
N ASP A 63 7.70 -6.94 -18.11
CA ASP A 63 6.88 -7.54 -19.17
C ASP A 63 5.39 -7.48 -18.80
N TYR A 64 5.06 -7.86 -17.56
CA TYR A 64 3.69 -7.81 -17.07
C TYR A 64 3.11 -6.39 -17.13
N LEU A 65 3.87 -5.38 -16.67
CA LEU A 65 3.44 -3.99 -16.68
C LEU A 65 3.29 -3.45 -18.11
N ALA A 66 4.25 -3.75 -18.99
CA ALA A 66 4.22 -3.35 -20.38
C ALA A 66 2.99 -3.91 -21.10
N GLU A 67 2.73 -5.21 -21.00
CA GLU A 67 1.55 -5.85 -21.58
C GLU A 67 0.26 -5.25 -21.02
N ARG A 68 0.17 -5.18 -19.69
CA ARG A 68 -1.05 -4.72 -19.01
C ARG A 68 -1.38 -3.26 -19.28
N LYS A 69 -0.36 -2.41 -19.47
CA LYS A 69 -0.53 -0.98 -19.75
C LYS A 69 -0.54 -0.68 -21.25
N GLY A 70 -0.35 -1.69 -22.12
CA GLY A 70 -0.27 -1.51 -23.57
C GLY A 70 0.92 -0.64 -23.99
N GLN A 71 2.06 -0.80 -23.31
CA GLN A 71 3.27 -0.01 -23.47
C GLN A 71 4.48 -0.89 -23.81
N THR A 72 5.62 -0.27 -24.12
CA THR A 72 6.88 -1.00 -24.34
C THR A 72 7.51 -1.44 -23.02
N ARG A 73 8.36 -2.49 -23.06
CA ARG A 73 9.17 -2.89 -21.90
C ARG A 73 10.08 -1.76 -21.42
N GLU A 74 10.67 -1.01 -22.34
CA GLU A 74 11.52 0.15 -22.01
C GLU A 74 10.75 1.20 -21.20
N TRP A 75 9.54 1.55 -21.65
CA TRP A 75 8.66 2.44 -20.88
C TRP A 75 8.38 1.92 -19.47
N ALA A 76 8.14 0.61 -19.33
CA ALA A 76 7.87 0.00 -18.03
C ALA A 76 9.08 0.06 -17.09
N ILE A 77 10.31 0.00 -17.62
CA ILE A 77 11.55 0.14 -16.83
C ILE A 77 11.73 1.60 -16.39
N ASP A 78 11.49 2.55 -17.27
CA ASP A 78 11.75 3.98 -17.00
C ASP A 78 10.76 4.59 -16.00
N THR A 79 9.56 4.01 -15.89
CA THR A 79 8.43 4.63 -15.16
C THR A 79 8.00 3.89 -13.89
N ASN A 80 8.59 2.72 -13.59
CA ASN A 80 8.30 1.92 -12.41
C ASN A 80 9.43 1.96 -11.38
#